data_AF-Q2RJ75-F1
#
_entry.id   AF-Q2RJ75-F1
#
_cell.length_a   1.000
_cell.length_b   1.000
_cell.length_c   1.000
_cell.angle_alpha   90.00
_cell.angle_beta   90.00
_cell.angle_gamma   90.00
#
_symmetry.space_group_name_H-M   'P 1'
#
loop_
_entity.id
_entity.type
_entity.pdbx_description
1 polymer ?
#
loop_
_entity_poly.entity_id
_entity_poly.type
_entity_poly.pdbx_seq_one_letter_code
_entity_poly.pdbx_strand_id
1 'polypeptide(L)'
;MDQFAVTFLPDNITVRVAAGTSIMEAANQAGLPLKSTCGGAGTCGRCAIKVQEGKVEVRGGHLPARLREEGYSLACQTMVMGDAIIAIPPESRLGRHQVLLQDKGRLQDSLTDLLGSYPLDPACSVASLVLPEPTLTENTSDASRLLATLRKEKGLEGQLDLVFLQELPDSLRQANWQVDVTLAAGSNRLIRITPLGETRAFGLAIDLGTTTVVVSLLDLRSGERVMRKGSYNRQAVYGDDVISRIIHATSNEGGLEELRQAALATINDLITAVLTSGGIDPAEVTAATIAGNTTMTHLLLGINPRYLRLQPYIPAAAELPVLKAAEVGLKINPLAPVQIFPAVASYVGGDIVSGALFTRIASSEELTLFIDIGTNGEMVLGNSDWLISCACSAGPAFEGSGITCGMRAMEGAIEGVSIDPDTLEVELEVIGGGRPSGICGSGLIDCLAKLRRAGIIDRTGNFQEVATPRLRTTDEGPEFVLAWATQSSTQRDIVLTAADIKNLIRSKGAVFAGIQSLLKTVSLEIDAIERIIIAGGFGNYLHIPNAVEIGLLPDLPPEKYIFAGNTSLKGAELALLSQPAWQETLELARRMTYLELSAGNLFMEEFVSALFLPHTRLELFPSVGNGSGDERRSG
;
A
#
# COMPACT_ATOMS: atom_id res chain seq x y z
N MET A 1 27.28 0.36 30.22
CA MET A 1 27.53 1.10 28.97
C MET A 1 27.15 2.54 29.24
N ASP A 2 28.01 3.48 28.87
CA ASP A 2 27.69 4.90 29.02
C ASP A 2 26.47 5.22 28.15
N GLN A 3 25.47 5.85 28.76
CA GLN A 3 24.26 6.32 28.08
C GLN A 3 24.32 7.83 27.93
N PHE A 4 24.00 8.31 26.73
CA PHE A 4 23.99 9.72 26.39
C PHE A 4 22.58 10.20 26.05
N ALA A 5 22.28 11.44 26.42
CA ALA A 5 21.02 12.10 26.13
C ALA A 5 21.04 12.69 24.72
N VAL A 6 20.10 12.27 23.88
CA VAL A 6 19.90 12.82 22.54
C VAL A 6 18.55 13.52 22.50
N THR A 7 18.56 14.83 22.27
CA THR A 7 17.36 15.67 22.20
C THR A 7 17.05 16.01 20.74
N PHE A 8 15.81 15.74 20.31
CA PHE A 8 15.35 15.98 18.96
C PHE A 8 14.45 17.21 18.87
N LEU A 9 14.79 18.13 17.96
CA LEU A 9 14.05 19.35 17.66
C LEU A 9 13.28 19.24 16.33
N PRO A 10 12.19 20.01 16.14
CA PRO A 10 11.50 20.88 17.12
C PRO A 10 10.69 20.22 18.24
N ASP A 11 10.49 18.90 18.29
CA ASP A 11 9.55 18.26 19.23
C ASP A 11 10.00 18.26 20.70
N ASN A 12 11.28 18.59 20.96
CA ASN A 12 11.91 18.63 22.26
C ASN A 12 11.80 17.29 23.03
N ILE A 13 11.93 16.18 22.29
CA ILE A 13 11.91 14.82 22.85
C ILE A 13 13.35 14.38 23.10
N THR A 14 13.62 13.92 24.32
CA THR A 14 14.93 13.39 24.71
C THR A 14 14.85 11.89 24.94
N VAL A 15 15.80 11.15 24.37
CA VAL A 15 16.00 9.71 24.60
C VAL A 15 17.40 9.46 25.14
N ARG A 16 17.57 8.39 25.92
CA ARG A 16 18.88 7.94 26.38
C ARG A 16 19.29 6.67 25.64
N VAL A 17 20.40 6.74 24.92
CA VAL A 17 20.92 5.64 24.11
C VAL A 17 22.37 5.33 24.47
N ALA A 18 22.82 4.12 24.16
CA ALA A 18 24.21 3.73 24.40
C ALA A 18 25.16 4.47 23.44
N ALA A 19 26.42 4.64 23.85
CA ALA A 19 27.49 5.09 22.97
C ALA A 19 27.57 4.19 21.71
N GLY A 20 27.67 4.81 20.53
CA GLY A 20 27.73 4.11 19.24
C GLY A 20 26.37 3.80 18.60
N THR A 21 25.24 4.06 19.27
CA THR A 21 23.90 4.01 18.65
C THR A 21 23.80 5.07 17.55
N SER A 22 23.19 4.71 16.41
CA SER A 22 22.99 5.67 15.32
C SER A 22 21.93 6.72 15.69
N ILE A 23 22.05 7.95 15.16
CA ILE A 23 21.04 8.99 15.37
C ILE A 23 19.67 8.54 14.82
N MET A 24 19.66 7.72 13.77
CA MET A 24 18.45 7.11 13.23
C MET A 24 17.78 6.16 14.24
N GLU A 25 18.54 5.25 14.86
CA GLU A 25 18.02 4.37 15.92
C GLU A 25 17.52 5.16 17.12
N ALA A 26 18.28 6.18 17.56
CA ALA A 26 17.87 7.06 18.64
C ALA A 26 16.55 7.80 18.33
N ALA A 27 16.40 8.32 17.10
CA ALA A 27 15.17 8.98 16.66
C ALA A 27 13.98 8.01 16.65
N ASN A 28 14.19 6.76 16.22
CA ASN A 28 13.17 5.71 16.26
C ASN A 28 12.73 5.40 17.69
N GLN A 29 13.68 5.26 18.63
CA GLN A 29 13.37 5.06 20.05
C GLN A 29 12.63 6.26 20.68
N ALA A 30 12.92 7.47 20.21
CA ALA A 30 12.20 8.69 20.59
C ALA A 30 10.80 8.81 19.96
N GLY A 31 10.37 7.85 19.13
CA GLY A 31 9.08 7.91 18.42
C GLY A 31 9.03 8.97 17.32
N LEU A 32 10.20 9.35 16.78
CA LEU A 32 10.40 10.32 15.70
C LEU A 32 11.07 9.63 14.49
N PRO A 33 10.37 8.70 13.82
CA PRO A 33 10.96 7.96 12.71
C PRO A 33 11.37 8.87 11.56
N LEU A 34 12.54 8.60 10.99
CA LEU A 34 13.10 9.31 9.85
C LEU A 34 12.88 8.51 8.57
N LYS A 35 12.79 9.20 7.42
CA LYS A 35 12.76 8.55 6.09
C LYS A 35 14.08 7.82 5.83
N SER A 36 14.04 6.53 5.51
CA SER A 36 15.24 5.71 5.25
C SER A 36 15.01 4.69 4.14
N THR A 37 15.31 5.07 2.90
CA THR A 37 15.05 4.21 1.74
C THR A 37 16.08 3.10 1.55
N CYS A 38 17.31 3.35 1.99
CA CYS A 38 18.45 2.44 1.85
C CYS A 38 18.64 1.49 3.05
N GLY A 39 17.69 1.42 3.98
CA GLY A 39 17.82 0.58 5.18
C GLY A 39 19.05 0.90 6.04
N GLY A 40 19.51 2.16 6.02
CA GLY A 40 20.70 2.61 6.76
C GLY A 40 22.03 2.51 6.01
N ALA A 41 22.08 2.02 4.77
CA ALA A 41 23.31 1.91 3.98
C ALA A 41 23.99 3.25 3.59
N GLY A 42 23.35 4.39 3.87
CA GLY A 42 23.93 5.72 3.66
C GLY A 42 23.92 6.20 2.20
N THR A 43 23.14 5.58 1.32
CA THR A 43 23.16 5.86 -0.13
C THR A 43 22.05 6.79 -0.62
N CYS A 44 21.01 7.04 0.19
CA CYS A 44 19.78 7.69 -0.30
C CYS A 44 19.56 9.17 0.08
N GLY A 45 20.37 9.76 0.97
CA GLY A 45 20.20 11.17 1.36
C GLY A 45 19.03 11.50 2.30
N ARG A 46 18.02 10.63 2.45
CA ARG A 46 16.70 11.02 3.00
C ARG A 46 16.60 11.15 4.52
N CYS A 47 17.53 10.58 5.27
CA CYS A 47 17.58 10.72 6.72
C CYS A 47 18.45 11.92 7.14
N ALA A 48 18.50 12.96 6.31
CA ALA A 48 19.30 14.16 6.58
C ALA A 48 18.84 14.83 7.87
N ILE A 49 19.78 15.05 8.78
CA ILE A 49 19.58 15.73 10.06
C ILE A 49 20.63 16.80 10.22
N LYS A 50 20.36 17.77 11.09
CA LYS A 50 21.33 18.81 11.44
C LYS A 50 21.75 18.64 12.89
N VAL A 51 23.03 18.43 13.11
CA VAL A 51 23.60 18.39 14.46
C VAL A 51 23.74 19.83 14.93
N GLN A 52 22.95 20.23 15.92
CA GLN A 52 23.03 21.59 16.47
C GLN A 52 24.13 21.68 17.52
N GLU A 53 24.15 20.73 18.46
CA GLU A 53 25.12 20.69 19.57
C GLU A 53 25.46 19.23 19.91
N GLY A 54 26.62 19.03 20.53
CA GLY A 54 27.03 17.75 21.09
C GLY A 54 28.10 16.99 20.30
N LYS A 55 28.42 15.79 20.78
CA LYS A 55 29.52 14.98 20.25
C LYS A 55 28.98 13.77 19.48
N VAL A 56 29.11 13.81 18.16
CA VAL A 56 28.73 12.71 17.26
C VAL A 56 29.89 12.35 16.34
N GLU A 57 29.91 11.10 15.87
CA GLU A 57 30.85 10.62 14.85
C GLU A 57 30.10 10.41 13.53
N VAL A 58 30.53 11.04 12.44
CA VAL A 58 29.95 10.85 11.11
C VAL A 58 30.82 9.88 10.31
N ARG A 59 30.27 8.71 9.95
CA ARG A 59 30.97 7.63 9.24
C ARG A 59 30.98 7.76 7.71
N GLY A 60 30.17 8.68 7.16
CA GLY A 60 30.14 9.00 5.73
C GLY A 60 28.74 8.90 5.12
N GLY A 61 28.68 8.69 3.80
CA GLY A 61 27.44 8.51 3.03
C GLY A 61 27.21 9.59 1.96
N HIS A 62 26.24 9.34 1.08
CA HIS A 62 25.95 10.18 -0.06
C HIS A 62 24.96 11.29 0.32
N LEU A 63 25.50 12.49 0.57
CA LEU A 63 24.74 13.72 0.77
C LEU A 63 25.25 14.80 -0.20
N PRO A 64 24.38 15.60 -0.83
CA PRO A 64 24.78 16.76 -1.64
C PRO A 64 25.82 17.65 -0.93
N ALA A 65 26.79 18.18 -1.69
CA ALA A 65 27.86 19.02 -1.13
C ALA A 65 27.29 20.26 -0.42
N ARG A 66 26.30 20.91 -1.04
CA ARG A 66 25.55 22.04 -0.46
C ARG A 66 24.97 21.73 0.92
N LEU A 67 24.31 20.57 1.08
CA LEU A 67 23.72 20.19 2.37
C LEU A 67 24.80 19.89 3.42
N ARG A 68 25.94 19.30 3.02
CA ARG A 68 27.07 19.11 3.93
C ARG A 68 27.64 20.43 4.41
N GLU A 69 27.78 21.40 3.51
CA GLU A 69 28.25 22.76 3.83
C GLU A 69 27.27 23.53 4.73
N GLU A 70 25.96 23.29 4.58
CA GLU A 70 24.92 23.83 5.46
C GLU A 70 24.82 23.14 6.84
N GLY A 71 25.69 22.14 7.10
CA GLY A 71 25.82 21.44 8.39
C GLY A 71 24.93 20.21 8.55
N TYR A 72 24.43 19.64 7.45
CA TYR A 72 23.64 18.40 7.49
C TYR A 72 24.52 17.14 7.47
N SER A 73 24.06 16.10 8.15
CA SER A 73 24.61 14.74 8.11
C SER A 73 23.50 13.71 7.98
N LEU A 74 23.83 12.47 7.63
CA LEU A 74 22.87 11.38 7.55
C LEU A 74 22.67 10.74 8.93
N ALA A 75 21.43 10.67 9.41
CA ALA A 75 21.12 10.09 10.71
C ALA A 75 21.56 8.62 10.84
N CYS A 76 21.50 7.85 9.75
CA CYS A 76 21.93 6.45 9.74
C CYS A 76 23.45 6.25 9.78
N GLN A 77 24.21 7.28 9.42
CA GLN A 77 25.68 7.26 9.39
C GLN A 77 26.30 8.18 10.45
N THR A 78 25.49 8.74 11.34
CA THR A 78 25.92 9.59 12.46
C THR A 78 25.72 8.81 13.75
N MET A 79 26.78 8.61 14.52
CA MET A 79 26.79 7.82 15.76
C MET A 79 26.90 8.71 16.99
N VAL A 80 26.15 8.34 18.05
CA VAL A 80 26.14 9.06 19.32
C VAL A 80 27.42 8.77 20.11
N MET A 81 28.22 9.80 20.39
CA MET A 81 29.47 9.69 21.15
C MET A 81 29.47 10.52 22.45
N GLY A 82 28.36 11.21 22.72
CA GLY A 82 28.13 12.10 23.85
C GLY A 82 26.71 12.68 23.75
N ASP A 83 26.31 13.48 24.73
CA ASP A 83 25.02 14.18 24.68
C ASP A 83 24.94 15.06 23.42
N ALA A 84 23.78 15.06 22.75
CA ALA A 84 23.61 15.73 21.47
C ALA A 84 22.21 16.33 21.28
N ILE A 85 22.14 17.46 20.56
CA ILE A 85 20.91 18.12 20.13
C ILE A 85 20.85 18.04 18.61
N ILE A 86 19.79 17.38 18.11
CA ILE A 86 19.59 17.09 16.69
C ILE A 86 18.34 17.78 16.21
N ALA A 87 18.48 18.64 15.20
CA ALA A 87 17.33 19.18 14.48
C ALA A 87 16.94 18.22 13.35
N ILE A 88 15.68 17.79 13.37
CA ILE A 88 15.09 16.96 12.31
C ILE A 88 14.31 17.86 11.36
N PRO A 89 14.77 18.02 10.10
CA PRO A 89 14.05 18.78 9.08
C PRO A 89 12.69 18.15 8.79
N PRO A 90 11.64 18.95 8.50
CA PRO A 90 10.32 18.42 8.16
C PRO A 90 10.35 17.38 7.05
N GLU A 91 11.24 17.54 6.06
CA GLU A 91 11.32 16.67 4.90
C GLU A 91 11.88 15.29 5.24
N SER A 92 12.69 15.19 6.29
CA SER A 92 13.29 13.94 6.77
C SER A 92 12.37 13.15 7.70
N ARG A 93 11.27 13.76 8.17
CA ARG A 93 10.31 13.11 9.06
C ARG A 93 9.43 12.13 8.29
N LEU A 94 9.23 10.93 8.83
CA LEU A 94 8.05 10.13 8.49
C LEU A 94 6.88 10.80 9.23
N GLY A 95 6.13 11.67 8.55
CA GLY A 95 5.08 12.46 9.19
C GLY A 95 4.03 11.59 9.91
N ARG A 96 3.55 12.06 11.08
CA ARG A 96 2.34 11.53 11.73
C ARG A 96 1.10 12.04 10.99
N HIS A 97 0.86 11.58 9.77
CA HIS A 97 -0.28 12.06 8.98
C HIS A 97 -1.13 10.89 8.49
N GLN A 98 -2.46 11.05 8.64
CA GLN A 98 -3.46 10.16 8.09
C GLN A 98 -3.32 10.15 6.57
N VAL A 99 -3.29 8.96 5.98
CA VAL A 99 -3.31 8.81 4.52
C VAL A 99 -4.67 9.30 4.02
N LEU A 100 -4.70 10.07 2.92
CA LEU A 100 -5.97 10.43 2.28
C LEU A 100 -6.68 9.14 1.83
N LEU A 101 -7.82 8.85 2.47
CA LEU A 101 -8.65 7.68 2.17
C LEU A 101 -9.79 8.00 1.20
N GLN A 102 -9.85 9.21 0.66
CA GLN A 102 -10.93 9.64 -0.24
C GLN A 102 -10.82 8.93 -1.59
N ASP A 103 -11.83 8.13 -1.92
CA ASP A 103 -12.00 7.51 -3.23
C ASP A 103 -12.84 8.46 -4.10
N LYS A 104 -12.22 9.38 -4.86
CA LYS A 104 -12.93 10.18 -5.88
C LYS A 104 -13.33 9.34 -7.13
N GLY A 105 -13.34 8.01 -7.01
CA GLY A 105 -13.61 7.09 -8.10
C GLY A 105 -15.06 7.18 -8.58
N ARG A 106 -15.24 7.20 -9.91
CA ARG A 106 -16.56 7.17 -10.57
C ARG A 106 -17.35 5.87 -10.30
N LEU A 107 -16.70 4.83 -9.77
CA LEU A 107 -17.37 3.72 -9.06
C LEU A 107 -17.74 4.23 -7.66
N GLN A 108 -18.90 4.90 -7.62
CA GLN A 108 -19.46 5.63 -6.50
C GLN A 108 -19.23 4.97 -5.14
N ASP A 109 -18.83 5.83 -4.17
CA ASP A 109 -18.92 5.65 -2.72
C ASP A 109 -20.34 5.30 -2.18
N SER A 110 -21.26 4.84 -3.02
CA SER A 110 -22.51 4.21 -2.59
C SER A 110 -22.26 2.73 -2.29
N LEU A 111 -21.80 2.47 -1.08
CA LEU A 111 -21.92 1.19 -0.37
C LEU A 111 -23.41 0.83 -0.18
N THR A 112 -24.09 0.53 -1.27
CA THR A 112 -25.30 -0.31 -1.26
C THR A 112 -25.13 -1.57 -2.10
N ASP A 113 -24.03 -1.73 -2.87
CA ASP A 113 -23.83 -2.97 -3.64
C ASP A 113 -22.37 -3.43 -3.76
N LEU A 114 -21.56 -3.29 -2.69
CA LEU A 114 -20.24 -3.95 -2.59
C LEU A 114 -20.36 -5.47 -2.81
N LEU A 115 -21.42 -6.05 -2.26
CA LEU A 115 -21.79 -7.44 -2.43
C LEU A 115 -22.21 -7.71 -3.90
N GLY A 116 -22.97 -6.83 -4.55
CA GLY A 116 -23.53 -7.07 -5.88
C GLY A 116 -24.27 -8.41 -5.95
N SER A 117 -23.71 -9.39 -6.68
CA SER A 117 -24.31 -10.72 -6.78
C SER A 117 -24.04 -11.65 -5.59
N TYR A 118 -23.14 -11.28 -4.69
CA TYR A 118 -22.77 -12.11 -3.56
C TYR A 118 -23.79 -11.98 -2.41
N PRO A 119 -24.15 -13.08 -1.73
CA PRO A 119 -24.98 -12.99 -0.54
C PRO A 119 -24.18 -12.41 0.63
N LEU A 120 -24.88 -11.70 1.53
CA LEU A 120 -24.35 -11.38 2.86
C LEU A 120 -24.30 -12.69 3.67
N ASP A 121 -23.13 -13.30 3.68
CA ASP A 121 -22.80 -14.56 4.36
C ASP A 121 -21.42 -14.40 5.01
N PRO A 122 -21.33 -13.61 6.09
CA PRO A 122 -20.05 -13.20 6.66
C PRO A 122 -19.24 -14.36 7.23
N ALA A 123 -17.95 -14.12 7.46
CA ALA A 123 -17.03 -15.11 8.04
C ALA A 123 -17.42 -15.64 9.45
N CYS A 124 -18.42 -15.04 10.09
CA CYS A 124 -19.00 -15.51 11.34
C CYS A 124 -20.52 -15.44 11.31
N SER A 125 -21.18 -16.43 11.90
CA SER A 125 -22.65 -16.47 12.06
C SER A 125 -23.04 -16.42 13.52
N VAL A 126 -24.27 -16.00 13.81
CA VAL A 126 -24.81 -15.95 15.18
C VAL A 126 -25.97 -16.93 15.30
N ALA A 127 -25.87 -17.82 16.28
CA ALA A 127 -26.92 -18.76 16.64
C ALA A 127 -27.59 -18.35 17.95
N SER A 128 -28.85 -17.92 17.87
CA SER A 128 -29.71 -17.71 19.03
C SER A 128 -30.24 -19.03 19.57
N LEU A 129 -30.05 -19.27 20.87
CA LEU A 129 -30.35 -20.52 21.58
C LEU A 129 -31.04 -20.24 22.92
N VAL A 130 -31.97 -21.12 23.30
CA VAL A 130 -32.55 -21.17 24.65
C VAL A 130 -32.19 -22.51 25.28
N LEU A 131 -31.24 -22.50 26.22
CA LEU A 131 -30.75 -23.72 26.85
C LEU A 131 -31.69 -24.11 28.00
N PRO A 132 -31.92 -25.43 28.22
CA PRO A 132 -32.68 -25.89 29.36
C PRO A 132 -31.93 -25.56 30.66
N GLU A 133 -32.61 -25.06 31.69
CA GLU A 133 -31.96 -24.76 32.97
C GLU A 133 -31.47 -26.04 33.67
N PRO A 134 -30.33 -26.01 34.38
CA PRO A 134 -29.84 -27.17 35.12
C PRO A 134 -30.77 -27.52 36.28
N THR A 135 -31.10 -28.81 36.40
CA THR A 135 -31.87 -29.36 37.52
C THR A 135 -31.15 -30.58 38.11
N LEU A 136 -31.64 -31.11 39.24
CA LEU A 136 -31.10 -32.36 39.81
C LEU A 136 -31.20 -33.54 38.84
N THR A 137 -32.18 -33.53 37.94
CA THR A 137 -32.38 -34.56 36.91
C THR A 137 -31.70 -34.21 35.58
N GLU A 138 -31.42 -32.93 35.31
CA GLU A 138 -30.69 -32.45 34.13
C GLU A 138 -29.36 -31.79 34.54
N ASN A 139 -28.43 -32.61 35.02
CA ASN A 139 -27.16 -32.21 35.62
C ASN A 139 -25.95 -32.31 34.66
N THR A 140 -26.18 -32.26 33.35
CA THR A 140 -25.10 -32.23 32.35
C THR A 140 -24.27 -30.94 32.46
N SER A 141 -23.00 -31.01 32.07
CA SER A 141 -22.11 -29.85 32.05
C SER A 141 -22.61 -28.74 31.11
N ASP A 142 -22.22 -27.51 31.40
CA ASP A 142 -22.58 -26.31 30.61
C ASP A 142 -22.16 -26.45 29.14
N ALA A 143 -20.96 -26.98 28.87
CA ALA A 143 -20.47 -27.25 27.52
C ALA A 143 -21.32 -28.29 26.79
N SER A 144 -21.63 -29.43 27.42
CA SER A 144 -22.48 -30.46 26.81
C SER A 144 -23.89 -29.96 26.55
N ARG A 145 -24.45 -29.16 27.47
CA ARG A 145 -25.76 -28.53 27.33
C ARG A 145 -25.80 -27.58 26.13
N LEU A 146 -24.78 -26.74 26.00
CA LEU A 146 -24.66 -25.82 24.88
C LEU A 146 -24.54 -26.56 23.54
N LEU A 147 -23.59 -27.49 23.43
CA LEU A 147 -23.35 -28.23 22.19
C LEU A 147 -24.55 -29.10 21.79
N ALA A 148 -25.23 -29.73 22.75
CA ALA A 148 -26.44 -30.51 22.47
C ALA A 148 -27.58 -29.62 21.95
N THR A 149 -27.76 -28.43 22.54
CA THR A 149 -28.79 -27.46 22.11
C THR A 149 -28.47 -26.91 20.72
N LEU A 150 -27.22 -26.51 20.48
CA LEU A 150 -26.74 -26.04 19.19
C LEU A 150 -26.95 -27.10 18.09
N ARG A 151 -26.60 -28.36 18.36
CA ARG A 151 -26.81 -29.47 17.43
C ARG A 151 -28.29 -29.72 17.17
N LYS A 152 -29.12 -29.72 18.22
CA LYS A 152 -30.56 -29.99 18.13
C LYS A 152 -31.31 -28.89 17.35
N GLU A 153 -31.02 -27.62 17.63
CA GLU A 153 -31.79 -26.49 17.09
C GLU A 153 -31.24 -25.97 15.75
N LYS A 154 -29.92 -26.01 15.56
CA LYS A 154 -29.26 -25.44 14.37
C LYS A 154 -28.62 -26.49 13.47
N GLY A 155 -28.51 -27.74 13.90
CA GLY A 155 -27.82 -28.79 13.14
C GLY A 155 -26.30 -28.61 13.08
N LEU A 156 -25.72 -27.77 13.94
CA LEU A 156 -24.30 -27.44 13.94
C LEU A 156 -23.54 -28.21 15.02
N GLU A 157 -22.39 -28.77 14.66
CA GLU A 157 -21.44 -29.34 15.60
C GLU A 157 -20.38 -28.30 15.96
N GLY A 158 -20.46 -27.76 17.17
CA GLY A 158 -19.58 -26.68 17.64
C GLY A 158 -18.21 -27.18 18.11
N GLN A 159 -17.16 -26.41 17.82
CA GLN A 159 -15.82 -26.63 18.36
C GLN A 159 -15.52 -25.64 19.49
N LEU A 160 -15.05 -26.14 20.63
CA LEU A 160 -14.75 -25.36 21.82
C LEU A 160 -13.24 -25.10 21.94
N ASP A 161 -12.90 -23.88 22.35
CA ASP A 161 -11.56 -23.48 22.76
C ASP A 161 -11.53 -23.17 24.26
N LEU A 162 -10.35 -23.28 24.88
CA LEU A 162 -10.19 -23.06 26.32
C LEU A 162 -10.68 -21.67 26.77
N VAL A 163 -10.38 -20.63 25.98
CA VAL A 163 -10.78 -19.25 26.29
C VAL A 163 -12.31 -19.13 26.37
N PHE A 164 -13.03 -19.76 25.44
CA PHE A 164 -14.50 -19.78 25.46
C PHE A 164 -15.04 -20.54 26.68
N LEU A 165 -14.43 -21.68 27.02
CA LEU A 165 -14.83 -22.49 28.18
C LEU A 165 -14.64 -21.77 29.52
N GLN A 166 -13.66 -20.86 29.62
CA GLN A 166 -13.39 -20.10 30.84
C GLN A 166 -14.51 -19.12 31.17
N GLU A 167 -15.18 -18.55 30.17
CA GLU A 167 -16.26 -17.57 30.35
C GLU A 167 -17.65 -18.23 30.38
N LEU A 168 -17.78 -19.41 29.74
CA LEU A 168 -19.05 -20.08 29.50
C LEU A 168 -19.98 -20.20 30.74
N PRO A 169 -19.53 -20.65 31.93
CA PRO A 169 -20.43 -20.85 33.06
C PRO A 169 -21.11 -19.56 33.54
N ASP A 170 -20.36 -18.46 33.59
CA ASP A 170 -20.87 -17.18 34.06
C ASP A 170 -21.76 -16.54 33.00
N SER A 171 -21.36 -16.58 31.73
CA SER A 171 -22.15 -16.04 30.62
C SER A 171 -23.53 -16.68 30.52
N LEU A 172 -23.64 -18.01 30.66
CA LEU A 172 -24.93 -18.70 30.60
C LEU A 172 -25.87 -18.29 31.74
N ARG A 173 -25.34 -18.14 32.95
CA ARG A 173 -26.13 -17.77 34.14
C ARG A 173 -26.57 -16.32 34.10
N GLN A 174 -25.68 -15.40 33.71
CA GLN A 174 -26.00 -13.98 33.56
C GLN A 174 -27.09 -13.75 32.52
N ALA A 175 -27.10 -14.56 31.47
CA ALA A 175 -28.08 -14.49 30.38
C ALA A 175 -29.37 -15.29 30.64
N ASN A 176 -29.56 -15.86 31.84
CA ASN A 176 -30.70 -16.74 32.16
C ASN A 176 -30.92 -17.83 31.09
N TRP A 177 -29.82 -18.44 30.63
CA TRP A 177 -29.80 -19.53 29.66
C TRP A 177 -30.34 -19.18 28.27
N GLN A 178 -30.57 -17.89 27.98
CA GLN A 178 -30.98 -17.37 26.68
C GLN A 178 -29.82 -16.62 26.06
N VAL A 179 -29.16 -17.24 25.09
CA VAL A 179 -27.88 -16.74 24.58
C VAL A 179 -27.84 -16.70 23.06
N ASP A 180 -27.05 -15.78 22.57
CA ASP A 180 -26.51 -15.80 21.22
C ASP A 180 -25.09 -16.35 21.26
N VAL A 181 -24.75 -17.22 20.31
CA VAL A 181 -23.42 -17.77 20.16
C VAL A 181 -22.87 -17.41 18.79
N THR A 182 -21.73 -16.74 18.74
CA THR A 182 -21.03 -16.42 17.50
C THR A 182 -20.11 -17.57 17.11
N LEU A 183 -20.23 -18.05 15.87
CA LEU A 183 -19.46 -19.16 15.33
C LEU A 183 -18.66 -18.74 14.09
N ALA A 184 -17.42 -19.23 13.97
CA ALA A 184 -16.63 -19.10 12.76
C ALA A 184 -17.22 -19.96 11.63
N ALA A 185 -17.39 -19.39 10.43
CA ALA A 185 -17.83 -20.13 9.25
C ALA A 185 -16.85 -21.28 8.90
N GLY A 186 -17.40 -22.37 8.37
CA GLY A 186 -16.65 -23.57 7.95
C GLY A 186 -16.17 -24.48 9.09
N SER A 187 -15.60 -23.92 10.16
CA SER A 187 -15.09 -24.69 11.31
C SER A 187 -16.09 -24.89 12.44
N ASN A 188 -17.16 -24.08 12.49
CA ASN A 188 -18.11 -24.01 13.60
C ASN A 188 -17.43 -23.79 14.97
N ARG A 189 -16.27 -23.13 14.99
CA ARG A 189 -15.61 -22.75 16.25
C ARG A 189 -16.42 -21.69 16.97
N LEU A 190 -16.67 -21.90 18.26
CA LEU A 190 -17.39 -20.95 19.11
C LEU A 190 -16.43 -19.83 19.51
N ILE A 191 -16.76 -18.59 19.14
CA ILE A 191 -15.92 -17.40 19.31
C ILE A 191 -16.35 -16.59 20.52
N ARG A 192 -17.66 -16.39 20.67
CA ARG A 192 -18.24 -15.49 21.67
C ARG A 192 -19.64 -15.94 22.05
N ILE A 193 -20.01 -15.66 23.29
CA ILE A 193 -21.35 -15.88 23.83
C ILE A 193 -21.86 -14.60 24.49
N THR A 194 -23.11 -14.24 24.21
CA THR A 194 -23.76 -13.01 24.71
C THR A 194 -25.21 -13.29 25.08
N PRO A 195 -25.86 -12.45 25.91
CA PRO A 195 -27.30 -12.53 26.11
C PRO A 195 -28.06 -12.41 24.78
N LEU A 196 -29.17 -13.14 24.68
CA LEU A 196 -30.02 -13.18 23.49
C LEU A 196 -30.44 -11.78 23.05
N GLY A 197 -30.15 -11.42 21.80
CA GLY A 197 -30.55 -10.15 21.19
C GLY A 197 -29.59 -8.97 21.43
N GLU A 198 -28.57 -9.15 22.27
CA GLU A 198 -27.56 -8.11 22.56
C GLU A 198 -26.32 -8.23 21.66
N THR A 199 -26.31 -9.18 20.73
CA THR A 199 -25.12 -9.48 19.91
C THR A 199 -24.83 -8.41 18.88
N ARG A 200 -23.66 -7.79 19.07
CA ARG A 200 -22.96 -6.99 18.06
C ARG A 200 -21.83 -7.83 17.45
N ALA A 201 -21.71 -7.81 16.13
CA ALA A 201 -20.75 -8.59 15.39
C ALA A 201 -20.06 -7.70 14.36
N PHE A 202 -18.80 -7.35 14.64
CA PHE A 202 -17.97 -6.57 13.73
C PHE A 202 -16.87 -7.43 13.13
N GLY A 203 -16.33 -6.97 12.01
CA GLY A 203 -15.15 -7.56 11.40
C GLY A 203 -14.21 -6.50 10.83
N LEU A 204 -12.98 -6.92 10.54
CA LEU A 204 -11.94 -6.04 10.00
C LEU A 204 -11.47 -6.51 8.62
N ALA A 205 -11.50 -5.61 7.64
CA ALA A 205 -10.78 -5.77 6.40
C ALA A 205 -9.48 -4.97 6.46
N ILE A 206 -8.35 -5.63 6.18
CA ILE A 206 -7.02 -5.05 6.31
C ILE A 206 -6.29 -5.15 4.98
N ASP A 207 -5.89 -4.02 4.44
CA ASP A 207 -4.96 -3.90 3.31
C ASP A 207 -3.55 -3.61 3.87
N LEU A 208 -2.68 -4.61 3.77
CA LEU A 208 -1.29 -4.56 4.22
C LEU A 208 -0.37 -4.27 3.03
N GLY A 209 -0.33 -3.00 2.64
CA GLY A 209 0.62 -2.51 1.64
C GLY A 209 2.04 -2.36 2.21
N THR A 210 3.02 -2.43 1.31
CA THR A 210 4.43 -2.13 1.66
C THR A 210 4.56 -0.73 2.23
N THR A 211 3.82 0.21 1.68
CA THR A 211 3.98 1.63 1.93
C THR A 211 2.94 2.17 2.94
N THR A 212 1.71 1.66 2.83
CA THR A 212 0.53 2.09 3.59
C THR A 212 -0.20 0.87 4.11
N VAL A 213 -0.73 0.96 5.33
CA VAL A 213 -1.65 -0.03 5.88
C VAL A 213 -3.00 0.64 6.09
N VAL A 214 -4.06 -0.05 5.70
CA VAL A 214 -5.43 0.45 5.86
C VAL A 214 -6.30 -0.59 6.54
N VAL A 215 -7.04 -0.16 7.55
CA VAL A 215 -8.00 -1.00 8.29
C VAL A 215 -9.39 -0.41 8.10
N SER A 216 -10.31 -1.28 7.67
CA SER A 216 -11.74 -0.98 7.56
C SER A 216 -12.51 -1.84 8.55
N LEU A 217 -13.42 -1.22 9.27
CA LEU A 217 -14.31 -1.83 10.25
C LEU A 217 -15.71 -1.94 9.65
N LEU A 218 -16.27 -3.14 9.65
CA LEU A 218 -17.58 -3.45 9.10
C LEU A 218 -18.50 -4.06 10.15
N ASP A 219 -19.78 -3.71 10.08
CA ASP A 219 -20.84 -4.44 10.78
C ASP A 219 -21.18 -5.69 9.94
N LEU A 220 -20.96 -6.87 10.51
CA LEU A 220 -21.16 -8.14 9.79
C LEU A 220 -22.64 -8.48 9.61
N ARG A 221 -23.55 -7.84 10.36
CA ARG A 221 -25.00 -8.10 10.27
C ARG A 221 -25.66 -7.25 9.19
N SER A 222 -25.23 -6.00 9.02
CA SER A 222 -25.75 -5.12 7.97
C SER A 222 -24.90 -5.14 6.70
N GLY A 223 -23.62 -5.52 6.81
CA GLY A 223 -22.64 -5.39 5.72
C GLY A 223 -22.12 -3.97 5.54
N GLU A 224 -22.52 -3.03 6.40
CA GLU A 224 -22.14 -1.63 6.27
C GLU A 224 -20.74 -1.37 6.80
N ARG A 225 -19.99 -0.52 6.08
CA ARG A 225 -18.72 0.01 6.54
C ARG A 225 -18.97 1.05 7.63
N VAL A 226 -18.49 0.77 8.84
CA VAL A 226 -18.60 1.68 9.99
C VAL A 226 -17.54 2.79 9.90
N MET A 227 -16.29 2.40 9.63
CA MET A 227 -15.16 3.34 9.60
C MET A 227 -13.98 2.74 8.87
N ARG A 228 -13.12 3.60 8.31
CA ARG A 228 -11.81 3.22 7.77
C ARG A 228 -10.73 4.16 8.28
N LYS A 229 -9.54 3.64 8.61
CA LYS A 229 -8.35 4.43 8.94
C LYS A 229 -7.12 3.83 8.25
N GLY A 230 -6.20 4.70 7.82
CA GLY A 230 -4.95 4.30 7.19
C GLY A 230 -3.76 5.07 7.74
N SER A 231 -2.60 4.41 7.76
CA SER A 231 -1.34 4.97 8.24
C SER A 231 -0.17 4.41 7.44
N TYR A 232 0.99 5.02 7.61
CA TYR A 232 2.24 4.50 7.05
C TYR A 232 2.60 3.17 7.68
N ASN A 233 3.08 2.25 6.84
CA ASN A 233 3.64 0.99 7.32
C ASN A 233 4.98 1.27 8.03
N ARG A 234 5.07 0.97 9.33
CA ARG A 234 6.28 1.21 10.14
C ARG A 234 7.47 0.37 9.71
N GLN A 235 7.25 -0.68 8.92
CA GLN A 235 8.32 -1.44 8.29
C GLN A 235 9.20 -0.59 7.35
N ALA A 236 8.72 0.59 6.92
CA ALA A 236 9.50 1.55 6.14
C ALA A 236 10.81 1.98 6.81
N VAL A 237 10.91 1.86 8.14
CA VAL A 237 12.16 2.12 8.88
C VAL A 237 13.29 1.17 8.47
N TYR A 238 12.94 -0.06 8.08
CA TYR A 238 13.89 -1.13 7.76
C TYR A 238 14.09 -1.31 6.24
N GLY A 239 13.30 -0.63 5.42
CA GLY A 239 13.39 -0.69 3.96
C GLY A 239 12.16 -0.10 3.27
N ASP A 240 12.40 0.60 2.16
CA ASP A 240 11.34 1.25 1.37
C ASP A 240 10.54 0.25 0.51
N ASP A 241 11.16 -0.87 0.13
CA ASP A 241 10.59 -1.86 -0.78
C ASP A 241 10.58 -3.28 -0.17
N VAL A 242 9.97 -4.22 -0.89
CA VAL A 242 9.88 -5.62 -0.46
C VAL A 242 11.26 -6.29 -0.38
N ILE A 243 12.19 -5.98 -1.29
CA ILE A 243 13.49 -6.64 -1.39
C ILE A 243 14.40 -6.27 -0.23
N SER A 244 14.52 -4.97 0.06
CA SER A 244 15.28 -4.43 1.19
C SER A 244 14.76 -4.99 2.52
N ARG A 245 13.44 -5.13 2.69
CA ARG A 245 12.84 -5.77 3.87
C ARG A 245 13.16 -7.27 3.96
N ILE A 246 13.13 -8.01 2.84
CA ILE A 246 13.57 -9.42 2.85
C ILE A 246 15.03 -9.53 3.26
N ILE A 247 15.89 -8.64 2.77
CA ILE A 247 17.32 -8.62 3.13
C ILE A 247 17.48 -8.33 4.61
N HIS A 248 16.78 -7.31 5.17
CA HIS A 248 16.79 -7.01 6.59
C HIS A 248 16.34 -8.21 7.43
N ALA A 249 15.22 -8.83 7.06
CA ALA A 249 14.65 -9.99 7.76
C ALA A 249 15.61 -11.18 7.84
N THR A 250 16.52 -11.32 6.87
CA THR A 250 17.33 -12.52 6.68
C THR A 250 18.82 -12.33 6.95
N SER A 251 19.30 -11.08 6.94
CA SER A 251 20.71 -10.74 7.14
C SER A 251 21.00 -10.24 8.55
N ASN A 252 19.98 -9.78 9.28
CA ASN A 252 20.11 -9.26 10.63
C ASN A 252 19.51 -10.22 11.65
N GLU A 253 20.23 -10.45 12.74
CA GLU A 253 19.72 -11.24 13.87
C GLU A 253 18.47 -10.55 14.46
N GLY A 254 17.34 -11.27 14.54
CA GLY A 254 16.07 -10.71 14.98
C GLY A 254 15.32 -9.86 13.94
N GLY A 255 15.89 -9.60 12.76
CA GLY A 255 15.31 -8.68 11.77
C GLY A 255 13.90 -9.05 11.28
N LEU A 256 13.59 -10.36 11.21
CA LEU A 256 12.23 -10.83 10.87
C LEU A 256 11.22 -10.43 11.95
N GLU A 257 11.57 -10.58 13.23
CA GLU A 257 10.68 -10.24 14.34
C GLU A 257 10.50 -8.72 14.44
N GLU A 258 11.53 -7.92 14.18
CA GLU A 258 11.42 -6.45 14.10
C GLU A 258 10.42 -6.01 13.03
N LEU A 259 10.50 -6.58 11.83
CA LEU A 259 9.56 -6.29 10.74
C LEU A 259 8.14 -6.76 11.06
N ARG A 260 8.00 -7.93 11.71
CA ARG A 260 6.72 -8.45 12.18
C ARG A 260 6.08 -7.50 13.20
N GLN A 261 6.83 -7.11 14.23
CA GLN A 261 6.36 -6.20 15.27
C GLN A 261 6.02 -4.83 14.70
N ALA A 262 6.79 -4.31 13.73
CA ALA A 262 6.46 -3.07 13.07
C ALA A 262 5.12 -3.13 12.31
N ALA A 263 4.86 -4.20 11.57
CA ALA A 263 3.58 -4.41 10.90
C ALA A 263 2.42 -4.55 11.90
N LEU A 264 2.58 -5.41 12.92
CA LEU A 264 1.57 -5.60 13.97
C LEU A 264 1.29 -4.32 14.74
N ALA A 265 2.31 -3.51 15.03
CA ALA A 265 2.13 -2.25 15.72
C ALA A 265 1.33 -1.25 14.86
N THR A 266 1.61 -1.15 13.55
CA THR A 266 0.79 -0.33 12.65
C THR A 266 -0.66 -0.82 12.60
N ILE A 267 -0.88 -2.12 12.41
CA ILE A 267 -2.23 -2.71 12.31
C ILE A 267 -2.99 -2.50 13.63
N ASN A 268 -2.39 -2.85 14.77
CA ASN A 268 -3.07 -2.77 16.07
C ASN A 268 -3.34 -1.34 16.53
N ASP A 269 -2.51 -0.37 16.15
CA ASP A 269 -2.79 1.04 16.41
C ASP A 269 -3.97 1.54 15.56
N LEU A 270 -4.06 1.10 14.30
CA LEU A 270 -5.22 1.38 13.44
C LEU A 270 -6.49 0.70 13.97
N ILE A 271 -6.41 -0.55 14.42
CA ILE A 271 -7.51 -1.27 15.09
C ILE A 271 -7.99 -0.47 16.30
N THR A 272 -7.07 -0.12 17.21
CA THR A 272 -7.40 0.69 18.39
C THR A 272 -8.08 2.00 17.97
N ALA A 273 -7.55 2.68 16.96
CA ALA A 273 -8.10 3.93 16.48
C ALA A 273 -9.51 3.80 15.89
N VAL A 274 -9.84 2.74 15.15
CA VAL A 274 -11.21 2.54 14.62
C VAL A 274 -12.18 2.10 15.71
N LEU A 275 -11.75 1.24 16.64
CA LEU A 275 -12.60 0.74 17.73
C LEU A 275 -12.93 1.82 18.75
N THR A 276 -11.94 2.63 19.17
CA THR A 276 -12.19 3.76 20.08
C THR A 276 -13.11 4.80 19.46
N SER A 277 -12.99 5.07 18.16
CA SER A 277 -13.87 6.02 17.48
C SER A 277 -15.29 5.48 17.29
N GLY A 278 -15.45 4.16 17.17
CA GLY A 278 -16.75 3.50 17.06
C GLY A 278 -17.40 3.12 18.39
N GLY A 279 -16.70 3.27 19.52
CA GLY A 279 -17.18 2.78 20.83
C GLY A 279 -17.41 1.26 20.84
N ILE A 280 -16.48 0.51 20.23
CA ILE A 280 -16.57 -0.94 20.05
C ILE A 280 -15.53 -1.63 20.91
N ASP A 281 -15.95 -2.66 21.63
CA ASP A 281 -15.05 -3.51 22.41
C ASP A 281 -14.29 -4.46 21.46
N PRO A 282 -12.97 -4.65 21.60
CA PRO A 282 -12.21 -5.63 20.81
C PRO A 282 -12.82 -7.03 20.74
N ALA A 283 -13.51 -7.48 21.80
CA ALA A 283 -14.20 -8.77 21.84
C ALA A 283 -15.41 -8.86 20.90
N GLU A 284 -15.99 -7.72 20.48
CA GLU A 284 -17.08 -7.64 19.51
C GLU A 284 -16.59 -7.81 18.05
N VAL A 285 -15.28 -7.69 17.83
CA VAL A 285 -14.67 -7.94 16.52
C VAL A 285 -14.36 -9.42 16.39
N THR A 286 -15.17 -10.10 15.59
CA THR A 286 -15.24 -11.57 15.55
C THR A 286 -14.66 -12.19 14.29
N ALA A 287 -14.25 -11.41 13.30
CA ALA A 287 -13.54 -11.91 12.12
C ALA A 287 -12.59 -10.85 11.53
N ALA A 288 -11.57 -11.29 10.80
CA ALA A 288 -10.74 -10.40 9.99
C ALA A 288 -10.28 -11.03 8.68
N THR A 289 -10.09 -10.21 7.66
CA THR A 289 -9.46 -10.56 6.38
C THR A 289 -8.24 -9.67 6.16
N ILE A 290 -7.13 -10.24 5.69
CA ILE A 290 -5.90 -9.49 5.36
C ILE A 290 -5.52 -9.75 3.90
N ALA A 291 -5.52 -8.69 3.10
CA ALA A 291 -4.99 -8.66 1.75
C ALA A 291 -3.65 -7.90 1.73
N GLY A 292 -2.70 -8.37 0.93
CA GLY A 292 -1.36 -7.79 0.82
C GLY A 292 -0.45 -8.66 -0.02
N ASN A 293 0.61 -8.07 -0.55
CA ASN A 293 1.57 -8.85 -1.35
C ASN A 293 2.24 -9.96 -0.51
N THR A 294 2.75 -10.96 -1.21
CA THR A 294 3.31 -12.19 -0.61
C THR A 294 4.40 -11.91 0.42
N THR A 295 5.24 -10.91 0.19
CA THR A 295 6.27 -10.53 1.16
C THR A 295 5.64 -9.96 2.43
N MET A 296 4.66 -9.07 2.29
CA MET A 296 3.99 -8.45 3.44
C MET A 296 3.30 -9.47 4.35
N THR A 297 2.60 -10.45 3.76
CA THR A 297 1.94 -11.51 4.53
C THR A 297 2.96 -12.43 5.23
N HIS A 298 4.07 -12.77 4.57
CA HIS A 298 5.13 -13.56 5.19
C HIS A 298 5.76 -12.83 6.39
N LEU A 299 6.06 -11.53 6.25
CA LEU A 299 6.62 -10.72 7.33
C LEU A 299 5.65 -10.59 8.52
N LEU A 300 4.36 -10.35 8.26
CA LEU A 300 3.34 -10.27 9.32
C LEU A 300 3.25 -11.57 10.13
N LEU A 301 3.35 -12.71 9.46
CA LEU A 301 3.20 -14.03 10.07
C LEU A 301 4.51 -14.60 10.63
N GLY A 302 5.63 -13.88 10.50
CA GLY A 302 6.94 -14.38 10.92
C GLY A 302 7.42 -15.58 10.09
N ILE A 303 6.96 -15.70 8.84
CA ILE A 303 7.39 -16.75 7.91
C ILE A 303 8.67 -16.27 7.22
N ASN A 304 9.68 -17.15 7.14
CA ASN A 304 10.97 -16.83 6.52
C ASN A 304 10.79 -16.40 5.04
N PRO A 305 11.08 -15.14 4.68
CA PRO A 305 10.82 -14.62 3.34
C PRO A 305 12.02 -14.80 2.38
N ARG A 306 13.12 -15.43 2.82
CA ARG A 306 14.40 -15.53 2.08
C ARG A 306 14.24 -15.98 0.63
N TYR A 307 13.43 -17.01 0.40
CA TYR A 307 13.33 -17.66 -0.91
C TYR A 307 12.37 -16.98 -1.89
N LEU A 308 11.63 -15.96 -1.44
CA LEU A 308 10.80 -15.14 -2.33
C LEU A 308 11.63 -14.41 -3.40
N ARG A 309 12.85 -13.98 -3.03
CA ARG A 309 13.74 -13.22 -3.93
C ARG A 309 14.89 -14.02 -4.52
N LEU A 310 15.05 -15.27 -4.12
CA LEU A 310 16.13 -16.13 -4.61
C LEU A 310 15.55 -17.07 -5.66
N GLN A 311 16.16 -17.08 -6.84
CA GLN A 311 15.76 -17.98 -7.92
C GLN A 311 15.65 -19.43 -7.40
N PRO A 312 14.54 -20.15 -7.68
CA PRO A 312 13.46 -19.83 -8.63
C PRO A 312 12.25 -19.09 -8.04
N TYR A 313 12.45 -18.18 -7.07
CA TYR A 313 11.46 -17.23 -6.53
C TYR A 313 10.21 -17.92 -5.94
N ILE A 314 10.42 -18.80 -4.96
CA ILE A 314 9.36 -19.67 -4.44
C ILE A 314 8.88 -19.17 -3.05
N PRO A 315 7.58 -18.88 -2.89
CA PRO A 315 7.01 -18.57 -1.58
C PRO A 315 6.93 -19.80 -0.68
N ALA A 316 6.95 -19.59 0.64
CA ALA A 316 6.80 -20.70 1.59
C ALA A 316 5.38 -21.28 1.54
N ALA A 317 4.38 -20.42 1.34
CA ALA A 317 3.00 -20.79 1.08
C ALA A 317 2.35 -19.74 0.18
N ALA A 318 1.56 -20.20 -0.80
CA ALA A 318 0.67 -19.36 -1.59
C ALA A 318 -0.74 -19.29 -0.98
N GLU A 319 -1.19 -20.41 -0.39
CA GLU A 319 -2.47 -20.52 0.31
C GLU A 319 -2.20 -20.85 1.78
N LEU A 320 -2.82 -20.10 2.70
CA LEU A 320 -2.68 -20.28 4.14
C LEU A 320 -3.99 -20.76 4.76
N PRO A 321 -3.94 -21.59 5.83
CA PRO A 321 -5.14 -21.95 6.56
C PRO A 321 -5.73 -20.71 7.25
N VAL A 322 -7.02 -20.78 7.61
CA VAL A 322 -7.65 -19.77 8.47
C VAL A 322 -6.99 -19.80 9.85
N LEU A 323 -6.38 -18.67 10.25
CA LEU A 323 -5.63 -18.53 11.50
C LEU A 323 -6.53 -17.96 12.61
N LYS A 324 -6.09 -18.06 13.87
CA LYS A 324 -6.72 -17.32 14.97
C LYS A 324 -6.09 -15.93 15.12
N ALA A 325 -6.88 -14.94 15.53
CA ALA A 325 -6.38 -13.60 15.83
C ALA A 325 -5.23 -13.60 16.83
N ALA A 326 -5.29 -14.45 17.86
CA ALA A 326 -4.22 -14.60 18.85
C ALA A 326 -2.91 -15.14 18.25
N GLU A 327 -2.98 -16.02 17.24
CA GLU A 327 -1.80 -16.59 16.56
C GLU A 327 -1.12 -15.55 15.67
N VAL A 328 -1.92 -14.73 14.98
CA VAL A 328 -1.43 -13.63 14.14
C VAL A 328 -0.86 -12.51 15.02
N GLY A 329 -1.51 -12.19 16.13
CA GLY A 329 -1.17 -11.08 17.04
C GLY A 329 -2.08 -9.86 16.91
N LEU A 330 -3.32 -10.04 16.43
CA LEU A 330 -4.31 -8.96 16.32
C LEU A 330 -5.02 -8.72 17.67
N LYS A 331 -5.17 -7.45 18.05
CA LYS A 331 -5.86 -7.02 19.29
C LYS A 331 -7.38 -6.94 19.10
N ILE A 332 -7.98 -8.09 18.79
CA ILE A 332 -9.44 -8.32 18.66
C ILE A 332 -9.82 -9.56 19.48
N ASN A 333 -11.03 -10.11 19.32
CA ASN A 333 -11.37 -11.38 19.96
C ASN A 333 -10.32 -12.45 19.61
N PRO A 334 -9.67 -13.10 20.59
CA PRO A 334 -8.54 -13.99 20.35
C PRO A 334 -8.89 -15.23 19.51
N LEU A 335 -10.17 -15.63 19.50
CA LEU A 335 -10.69 -16.77 18.73
C LEU A 335 -11.20 -16.38 17.34
N ALA A 336 -11.23 -15.08 17.01
CA ALA A 336 -11.69 -14.61 15.70
C ALA A 336 -10.87 -15.25 14.57
N PRO A 337 -11.51 -15.84 13.54
CA PRO A 337 -10.82 -16.28 12.33
C PRO A 337 -10.18 -15.09 11.61
N VAL A 338 -8.93 -15.28 11.19
CA VAL A 338 -8.18 -14.38 10.32
C VAL A 338 -7.90 -15.09 9.01
N GLN A 339 -8.53 -14.60 7.95
CA GLN A 339 -8.37 -15.07 6.58
C GLN A 339 -7.28 -14.26 5.88
N ILE A 340 -6.20 -14.91 5.46
CA ILE A 340 -5.12 -14.27 4.70
C ILE A 340 -5.35 -14.58 3.22
N PHE A 341 -5.53 -13.55 2.39
CA PHE A 341 -5.76 -13.75 0.97
C PHE A 341 -4.67 -14.60 0.33
N PRO A 342 -5.04 -15.53 -0.58
CA PRO A 342 -4.06 -16.37 -1.26
C PRO A 342 -3.20 -15.53 -2.22
N ALA A 343 -1.92 -15.88 -2.30
CA ALA A 343 -0.99 -15.34 -3.29
C ALA A 343 -0.97 -16.21 -4.55
N VAL A 344 -0.52 -15.63 -5.67
CA VAL A 344 -0.30 -16.35 -6.94
C VAL A 344 1.17 -16.76 -7.06
N ALA A 345 2.08 -15.85 -6.71
CA ALA A 345 3.54 -16.05 -6.82
C ALA A 345 4.28 -15.19 -5.77
N SER A 346 5.62 -15.15 -5.85
CA SER A 346 6.43 -14.32 -4.93
C SER A 346 6.16 -12.82 -5.05
N TYR A 347 5.81 -12.34 -6.25
CA TYR A 347 5.61 -10.92 -6.55
C TYR A 347 4.17 -10.54 -6.91
N VAL A 348 3.24 -11.51 -6.90
CA VAL A 348 1.80 -11.27 -7.06
C VAL A 348 1.10 -11.94 -5.89
N GLY A 349 0.62 -11.12 -4.94
CA GLY A 349 0.06 -11.62 -3.69
C GLY A 349 -1.45 -11.46 -3.60
N GLY A 350 -1.93 -11.51 -2.34
CA GLY A 350 -3.34 -11.50 -2.03
C GLY A 350 -4.03 -10.15 -2.24
N ASP A 351 -3.27 -9.05 -2.29
CA ASP A 351 -3.74 -7.74 -2.72
C ASP A 351 -4.27 -7.75 -4.15
N ILE A 352 -3.55 -8.39 -5.07
CA ILE A 352 -3.96 -8.49 -6.49
C ILE A 352 -5.12 -9.47 -6.66
N VAL A 353 -5.13 -10.58 -5.93
CA VAL A 353 -6.27 -11.51 -5.94
C VAL A 353 -7.52 -10.83 -5.38
N SER A 354 -7.37 -10.07 -4.31
CA SER A 354 -8.44 -9.24 -3.74
C SER A 354 -8.95 -8.21 -4.76
N GLY A 355 -8.05 -7.54 -5.47
CA GLY A 355 -8.42 -6.62 -6.53
C GLY A 355 -9.15 -7.29 -7.69
N ALA A 356 -8.69 -8.45 -8.13
CA ALA A 356 -9.34 -9.24 -9.18
C ALA A 356 -10.76 -9.69 -8.78
N LEU A 357 -10.96 -10.10 -7.52
CA LEU A 357 -12.27 -10.41 -6.97
C LEU A 357 -13.20 -9.19 -7.07
N PHE A 358 -12.75 -8.04 -6.57
CA PHE A 358 -13.55 -6.82 -6.57
C PHE A 358 -13.90 -6.33 -7.98
N THR A 359 -12.95 -6.42 -8.92
CA THR A 359 -13.14 -6.00 -10.31
C THR A 359 -13.98 -6.96 -11.14
N ARG A 360 -14.20 -8.19 -10.66
CA ARG A 360 -14.95 -9.26 -11.35
C ARG A 360 -14.37 -9.60 -12.71
N ILE A 361 -13.06 -9.43 -12.89
CA ILE A 361 -12.36 -9.73 -14.15
C ILE A 361 -12.62 -11.18 -14.61
N ALA A 362 -12.70 -12.12 -13.66
CA ALA A 362 -12.92 -13.54 -13.94
C ALA A 362 -14.38 -13.93 -14.19
N SER A 363 -15.31 -12.97 -14.10
CA SER A 363 -16.74 -13.17 -14.38
C SER A 363 -17.20 -12.47 -15.67
N SER A 364 -16.29 -11.84 -16.40
CA SER A 364 -16.58 -11.08 -17.62
C SER A 364 -15.95 -11.76 -18.83
N GLU A 365 -16.66 -11.78 -19.97
CA GLU A 365 -16.10 -12.25 -21.24
C GLU A 365 -15.15 -11.21 -21.87
N GLU A 366 -15.35 -9.92 -21.56
CA GLU A 366 -14.51 -8.81 -22.06
C GLU A 366 -13.04 -8.96 -21.66
N LEU A 367 -12.14 -8.80 -22.62
CA LEU A 367 -10.70 -8.79 -22.33
C LEU A 367 -10.34 -7.54 -21.52
N THR A 368 -9.98 -7.77 -20.26
CA THR A 368 -9.71 -6.71 -19.29
C THR A 368 -8.25 -6.72 -18.88
N LEU A 369 -7.64 -5.53 -18.86
CA LEU A 369 -6.34 -5.28 -18.24
C LEU A 369 -6.55 -4.57 -16.90
N PHE A 370 -6.35 -5.29 -15.81
CA PHE A 370 -6.32 -4.75 -14.46
C PHE A 370 -4.88 -4.37 -14.09
N ILE A 371 -4.66 -3.13 -13.65
CA ILE A 371 -3.36 -2.60 -13.26
C ILE A 371 -3.47 -2.03 -11.85
N ASP A 372 -2.67 -2.53 -10.91
CA ASP A 372 -2.47 -1.88 -9.62
C ASP A 372 -1.17 -1.08 -9.68
N ILE A 373 -1.29 0.26 -9.59
CA ILE A 373 -0.14 1.15 -9.67
C ILE A 373 0.25 1.57 -8.24
N GLY A 374 1.27 0.91 -7.71
CA GLY A 374 1.94 1.25 -6.46
C GLY A 374 3.46 1.26 -6.59
N THR A 375 4.16 0.91 -5.51
CA THR A 375 5.62 0.69 -5.50
C THR A 375 6.06 -0.33 -6.57
N ASN A 376 5.21 -1.32 -6.78
CA ASN A 376 5.32 -2.29 -7.86
C ASN A 376 4.25 -1.98 -8.92
N GLY A 377 4.49 -2.38 -10.16
CA GLY A 377 3.48 -2.38 -11.21
C GLY A 377 2.94 -3.79 -11.40
N GLU A 378 2.01 -4.21 -10.55
CA GLU A 378 1.28 -5.45 -10.72
C GLU A 378 0.14 -5.29 -11.73
N MET A 379 -0.08 -6.34 -12.53
CA MET A 379 -1.12 -6.33 -13.53
C MET A 379 -1.66 -7.73 -13.80
N VAL A 380 -2.93 -7.79 -14.17
CA VAL A 380 -3.66 -9.00 -14.57
C VAL A 380 -4.33 -8.72 -15.91
N LEU A 381 -4.08 -9.56 -16.90
CA LEU A 381 -4.76 -9.55 -18.18
C LEU A 381 -5.60 -10.82 -18.30
N GLY A 382 -6.83 -10.68 -18.78
CA GLY A 382 -7.67 -11.83 -19.10
C GLY A 382 -9.15 -11.56 -18.96
N ASN A 383 -9.90 -12.64 -18.77
CA ASN A 383 -11.36 -12.66 -18.72
C ASN A 383 -11.85 -13.90 -17.95
N SER A 384 -13.11 -14.31 -18.18
CA SER A 384 -13.74 -15.48 -17.56
C SER A 384 -13.14 -16.82 -17.96
N ASP A 385 -12.33 -16.91 -19.00
CA ASP A 385 -11.74 -18.16 -19.47
C ASP A 385 -10.32 -18.35 -18.92
N TRP A 386 -9.50 -17.29 -18.99
CA TRP A 386 -8.09 -17.33 -18.61
C TRP A 386 -7.66 -16.03 -17.94
N LEU A 387 -6.64 -16.14 -17.07
CA LEU A 387 -6.02 -15.00 -16.40
C LEU A 387 -4.51 -15.20 -16.38
N ILE A 388 -3.77 -14.18 -16.83
CA ILE A 388 -2.32 -14.11 -16.69
C ILE A 388 -1.97 -12.86 -15.89
N SER A 389 -0.99 -12.97 -15.00
CA SER A 389 -0.54 -11.85 -14.18
C SER A 389 0.96 -11.69 -14.28
N CYS A 390 1.44 -10.48 -14.05
CA CYS A 390 2.86 -10.22 -13.86
C CYS A 390 3.06 -9.08 -12.87
N ALA A 391 4.30 -8.92 -12.44
CA ALA A 391 4.71 -7.81 -11.60
C ALA A 391 6.00 -7.23 -12.19
N CYS A 392 6.02 -5.93 -12.44
CA CYS A 392 7.20 -5.22 -12.90
C CYS A 392 7.74 -4.28 -11.82
N SER A 393 9.06 -4.14 -11.74
CA SER A 393 9.70 -3.18 -10.85
C SER A 393 9.62 -1.77 -11.45
N ALA A 394 8.44 -1.15 -11.37
CA ALA A 394 8.25 0.24 -11.77
C ALA A 394 9.02 1.20 -10.85
N GLY A 395 9.16 0.86 -9.57
CA GLY A 395 9.73 1.73 -8.56
C GLY A 395 8.75 2.84 -8.14
N PRO A 396 8.92 3.43 -6.95
CA PRO A 396 7.88 4.23 -6.33
C PRO A 396 7.84 5.69 -6.81
N ALA A 397 8.32 5.97 -8.03
CA ALA A 397 8.43 7.33 -8.56
C ALA A 397 7.08 8.05 -8.61
N PHE A 398 6.01 7.35 -9.01
CA PHE A 398 4.65 7.86 -9.03
C PHE A 398 4.00 7.95 -7.64
N GLU A 399 4.61 7.38 -6.60
CA GLU A 399 4.24 7.64 -5.21
C GLU A 399 4.99 8.86 -4.62
N GLY A 400 5.80 9.55 -5.43
CA GLY A 400 6.66 10.64 -5.03
C GLY A 400 7.94 10.19 -4.33
N SER A 401 8.17 8.88 -4.15
CA SER A 401 9.42 8.38 -3.60
C SER A 401 10.45 8.23 -4.71
N GLY A 402 11.66 8.73 -4.47
CA GLY A 402 12.78 8.66 -5.41
C GLY A 402 12.84 9.87 -6.33
N ILE A 403 12.08 10.90 -6.00
CA ILE A 403 11.97 12.16 -6.72
C ILE A 403 12.33 13.30 -5.76
N THR A 404 13.15 14.25 -6.21
CA THR A 404 13.77 15.32 -5.38
C THR A 404 12.75 16.11 -4.57
N CYS A 405 11.74 16.66 -5.23
CA CYS A 405 10.61 17.33 -4.58
C CYS A 405 9.33 16.48 -4.58
N GLY A 406 9.47 15.15 -4.73
CA GLY A 406 8.35 14.22 -4.73
C GLY A 406 7.76 14.02 -3.34
N MET A 407 6.44 13.96 -3.28
CA MET A 407 5.69 13.63 -2.08
C MET A 407 4.42 12.86 -2.45
N ARG A 408 3.68 12.39 -1.45
CA ARG A 408 2.38 11.74 -1.71
C ARG A 408 1.30 12.78 -1.96
N ALA A 409 0.18 12.34 -2.51
CA ALA A 409 -1.04 13.14 -2.57
C ALA A 409 -1.53 13.44 -1.15
N MET A 410 -1.32 14.68 -0.70
CA MET A 410 -1.77 15.24 0.57
C MET A 410 -1.83 16.77 0.44
N GLU A 411 -2.40 17.46 1.43
CA GLU A 411 -2.46 18.92 1.45
C GLU A 411 -1.07 19.55 1.18
N GLY A 412 -1.02 20.51 0.25
CA GLY A 412 0.22 21.14 -0.20
C GLY A 412 0.93 20.41 -1.35
N ALA A 413 0.52 19.21 -1.75
CA ALA A 413 1.11 18.55 -2.92
C ALA A 413 0.53 19.11 -4.24
N ILE A 414 1.41 19.38 -5.19
CA ILE A 414 1.03 19.75 -6.57
C ILE A 414 0.44 18.53 -7.25
N GLU A 415 -0.83 18.60 -7.65
CA GLU A 415 -1.57 17.54 -8.36
C GLU A 415 -1.76 17.79 -9.85
N GLY A 416 -1.64 19.04 -10.29
CA GLY A 416 -1.78 19.46 -11.68
C GLY A 416 -0.79 20.58 -12.04
N VAL A 417 -0.36 20.59 -13.29
CA VAL A 417 0.61 21.56 -13.84
C VAL A 417 0.11 22.03 -15.19
N SER A 418 0.06 23.34 -15.39
CA SER A 418 -0.11 23.95 -16.70
C SER A 418 1.10 24.80 -17.04
N ILE A 419 1.57 24.70 -18.28
CA ILE A 419 2.70 25.46 -18.80
C ILE A 419 2.21 26.16 -20.06
N ASP A 420 2.29 27.49 -20.06
CA ASP A 420 1.99 28.29 -21.24
C ASP A 420 3.09 28.09 -22.30
N PRO A 421 2.77 27.71 -23.55
CA PRO A 421 3.76 27.31 -24.54
C PRO A 421 4.60 28.48 -25.07
N ASP A 422 4.14 29.72 -24.94
CA ASP A 422 4.80 30.90 -25.49
C ASP A 422 5.65 31.62 -24.42
N THR A 423 5.12 31.74 -23.21
CA THR A 423 5.77 32.43 -22.08
C THR A 423 6.54 31.49 -21.16
N LEU A 424 6.23 30.20 -21.20
CA LEU A 424 6.75 29.17 -20.28
C LEU A 424 6.43 29.46 -18.81
N GLU A 425 5.40 30.27 -18.55
CA GLU A 425 4.87 30.47 -17.20
C GLU A 425 4.12 29.24 -16.72
N VAL A 426 4.23 28.99 -15.41
CA VAL A 426 3.74 27.77 -14.76
C VAL A 426 2.60 28.10 -13.82
N GLU A 427 1.47 27.44 -14.03
CA GLU A 427 0.33 27.43 -13.12
C GLU A 427 0.22 26.06 -12.44
N LEU A 428 -0.10 26.06 -11.14
CA LEU A 428 -0.07 24.86 -10.31
C LEU A 428 -1.43 24.66 -9.63
N GLU A 429 -1.92 23.43 -9.68
CA GLU A 429 -3.04 22.96 -8.87
C GLU A 429 -2.49 22.23 -7.65
N VAL A 430 -2.90 22.65 -6.45
CA VAL A 430 -2.38 22.14 -5.17
C VAL A 430 -3.52 21.54 -4.37
N ILE A 431 -3.33 20.31 -3.88
CA ILE A 431 -4.32 19.63 -3.03
C ILE A 431 -4.57 20.46 -1.77
N GLY A 432 -5.84 20.75 -1.50
CA GLY A 432 -6.26 21.62 -0.38
C GLY A 432 -6.09 23.13 -0.66
N GLY A 433 -5.56 23.50 -1.82
CA GLY A 433 -5.20 24.87 -2.16
C GLY A 433 -3.95 25.38 -1.42
N GLY A 434 -3.68 26.67 -1.56
CA GLY A 434 -2.59 27.32 -0.84
C GLY A 434 -1.20 27.15 -1.47
N ARG A 435 -0.16 27.13 -0.62
CA ARG A 435 1.24 27.10 -1.05
C ARG A 435 1.75 25.66 -1.20
N PRO A 436 2.41 25.31 -2.31
CA PRO A 436 2.90 23.95 -2.50
C PRO A 436 4.05 23.60 -1.54
N SER A 437 4.20 22.32 -1.22
CA SER A 437 5.30 21.73 -0.42
C SER A 437 6.08 20.66 -1.18
N GLY A 438 5.56 20.20 -2.32
CA GLY A 438 6.17 19.19 -3.20
C GLY A 438 5.21 18.76 -4.31
N ILE A 439 5.54 17.69 -5.02
CA ILE A 439 4.81 17.20 -6.20
C ILE A 439 4.29 15.78 -5.93
N CYS A 440 2.99 15.54 -6.09
CA CYS A 440 2.45 14.18 -6.02
C CYS A 440 2.54 13.46 -7.37
N GLY A 441 2.24 12.16 -7.37
CA GLY A 441 2.30 11.34 -8.57
C GLY A 441 1.56 11.92 -9.78
N SER A 442 0.30 12.35 -9.61
CA SER A 442 -0.49 12.91 -10.72
C SER A 442 0.17 14.19 -11.26
N GLY A 443 0.68 15.03 -10.37
CA GLY A 443 1.46 16.22 -10.72
C GLY A 443 2.76 15.88 -11.45
N LEU A 444 3.43 14.77 -11.12
CA LEU A 444 4.64 14.32 -11.81
C LEU A 444 4.34 13.87 -13.25
N ILE A 445 3.24 13.16 -13.48
CA ILE A 445 2.80 12.77 -14.83
C ILE A 445 2.41 14.00 -15.65
N ASP A 446 1.60 14.88 -15.07
CA ASP A 446 1.15 16.08 -15.75
C ASP A 446 2.36 16.97 -16.09
N CYS A 447 3.26 17.19 -15.14
CA CYS A 447 4.51 17.91 -15.35
C CYS A 447 5.33 17.32 -16.51
N LEU A 448 5.55 16.00 -16.53
CA LEU A 448 6.31 15.34 -17.60
C LEU A 448 5.65 15.52 -18.98
N ALA A 449 4.32 15.38 -19.05
CA ALA A 449 3.56 15.61 -20.27
C ALA A 449 3.66 17.06 -20.76
N LYS A 450 3.51 18.04 -19.85
CA LYS A 450 3.49 19.48 -20.16
C LYS A 450 4.87 20.01 -20.52
N LEU A 451 5.92 19.56 -19.84
CA LEU A 451 7.30 19.89 -20.20
C LEU A 451 7.64 19.42 -21.61
N ARG A 452 7.20 18.20 -21.98
CA ARG A 452 7.37 17.67 -23.34
C ARG A 452 6.60 18.50 -24.35
N ARG A 453 5.32 18.78 -24.08
CA ARG A 453 4.45 19.57 -24.97
C ARG A 453 4.98 20.99 -25.21
N ALA A 454 5.53 21.62 -24.19
CA ALA A 454 6.15 22.95 -24.28
C ALA A 454 7.55 22.94 -24.94
N GLY A 455 8.07 21.77 -25.33
CA GLY A 455 9.41 21.65 -25.92
C GLY A 455 10.56 21.92 -24.93
N ILE A 456 10.27 21.95 -23.63
CA ILE A 456 11.27 22.14 -22.56
C ILE A 456 12.12 20.87 -22.42
N ILE A 457 11.55 19.69 -22.70
CA ILE A 457 12.27 18.43 -22.77
C ILE A 457 12.04 17.73 -24.12
N ASP A 458 13.05 17.01 -24.60
CA ASP A 458 12.89 16.13 -25.77
C ASP A 458 12.26 14.78 -25.41
N ARG A 459 12.09 13.92 -26.42
CA ARG A 459 11.54 12.56 -26.27
C ARG A 459 12.38 11.65 -25.38
N THR A 460 13.66 11.96 -25.16
CA THR A 460 14.52 11.20 -24.24
C THR A 460 14.47 11.75 -22.81
N GLY A 461 13.75 12.86 -22.59
CA GLY A 461 13.68 13.55 -21.30
C GLY A 461 14.88 14.45 -21.01
N ASN A 462 15.65 14.86 -22.01
CA ASN A 462 16.70 15.86 -21.82
C ASN A 462 16.14 17.27 -21.96
N PHE A 463 16.53 18.17 -21.05
CA PHE A 463 16.19 19.58 -21.16
C PHE A 463 16.76 20.19 -22.44
N GLN A 464 15.93 20.96 -23.14
CA GLN A 464 16.31 21.72 -24.32
C GLN A 464 16.75 23.13 -23.91
N GLU A 465 17.55 23.79 -24.76
CA GLU A 465 17.90 25.19 -24.55
C GLU A 465 16.67 26.08 -24.84
N VAL A 466 15.96 26.43 -23.77
CA VAL A 466 14.80 27.34 -23.81
C VAL A 466 15.09 28.58 -22.95
N ALA A 467 14.71 29.76 -23.47
CA ALA A 467 14.94 31.02 -22.79
C ALA A 467 13.89 31.26 -21.68
N THR A 468 14.12 30.69 -20.50
CA THR A 468 13.27 30.89 -19.31
C THR A 468 14.12 30.97 -18.04
N PRO A 469 13.78 31.86 -17.08
CA PRO A 469 14.46 31.90 -15.79
C PRO A 469 14.24 30.62 -14.96
N ARG A 470 13.24 29.80 -15.31
CA ARG A 470 12.88 28.57 -14.59
C ARG A 470 13.81 27.39 -14.90
N LEU A 471 14.55 27.42 -16.01
CA LEU A 471 15.51 26.38 -16.35
C LEU A 471 16.91 26.84 -15.93
N ARG A 472 17.55 26.12 -15.01
CA ARG A 472 18.89 26.43 -14.54
C ARG A 472 19.76 25.19 -14.43
N THR A 473 21.07 25.38 -14.42
CA THR A 473 22.04 24.30 -14.18
C THR A 473 22.62 24.44 -12.79
N THR A 474 22.57 23.37 -12.01
CA THR A 474 23.22 23.23 -10.70
C THR A 474 24.36 22.21 -10.78
N ASP A 475 25.08 22.01 -9.68
CA ASP A 475 26.13 20.99 -9.60
C ASP A 475 25.60 19.56 -9.81
N GLU A 476 24.30 19.32 -9.59
CA GLU A 476 23.63 18.04 -9.79
C GLU A 476 23.04 17.87 -11.20
N GLY A 477 23.15 18.92 -12.02
CA GLY A 477 22.68 18.95 -13.40
C GLY A 477 21.56 19.99 -13.63
N PRO A 478 20.93 19.96 -14.82
CA PRO A 478 19.84 20.86 -15.13
C PRO A 478 18.55 20.50 -14.37
N GLU A 479 17.84 21.53 -13.94
CA GLU A 479 16.56 21.44 -13.24
C GLU A 479 15.59 22.54 -13.69
N PHE A 480 14.29 22.23 -13.61
CA PHE A 480 13.22 23.16 -13.93
C PHE A 480 12.44 23.54 -12.67
N VAL A 481 12.27 24.84 -12.42
CA VAL A 481 11.59 25.38 -11.24
C VAL A 481 10.09 25.51 -11.50
N LEU A 482 9.31 24.68 -10.79
CA LEU A 482 7.85 24.72 -10.81
C LEU A 482 7.32 25.85 -9.90
N ALA A 483 7.83 25.92 -8.67
CA ALA A 483 7.48 27.00 -7.73
C ALA A 483 8.73 27.58 -7.07
N TRP A 484 8.79 28.89 -6.97
CA TRP A 484 9.87 29.59 -6.27
C TRP A 484 9.73 29.45 -4.75
N ALA A 485 10.83 29.60 -4.01
CA ALA A 485 10.86 29.59 -2.56
C ALA A 485 9.84 30.54 -1.90
N THR A 486 9.55 31.68 -2.53
CA THR A 486 8.55 32.66 -2.06
C THR A 486 7.11 32.17 -2.19
N GLN A 487 6.86 31.24 -3.11
CA GLN A 487 5.56 30.62 -3.37
C GLN A 487 5.37 29.33 -2.56
N SER A 488 6.47 28.68 -2.18
CA SER A 488 6.48 27.43 -1.42
C SER A 488 6.19 27.61 0.08
N SER A 489 5.59 26.59 0.69
CA SER A 489 5.43 26.48 2.15
C SER A 489 6.72 26.07 2.86
N THR A 490 7.66 25.42 2.15
CA THR A 490 8.95 24.98 2.70
C THR A 490 10.04 26.06 2.62
N GLN A 491 9.73 27.22 2.05
CA GLN A 491 10.68 28.30 1.76
C GLN A 491 11.87 27.84 0.89
N ARG A 492 11.66 26.81 0.09
CA ARG A 492 12.62 26.30 -0.91
C ARG A 492 11.94 26.21 -2.26
N ASP A 493 12.73 26.33 -3.31
CA ASP A 493 12.25 26.09 -4.68
C ASP A 493 11.76 24.64 -4.81
N ILE A 494 10.63 24.46 -5.49
CA ILE A 494 10.11 23.15 -5.89
C ILE A 494 10.53 22.93 -7.33
N VAL A 495 11.38 21.92 -7.54
CA VAL A 495 12.05 21.68 -8.81
C VAL A 495 11.80 20.26 -9.31
N LEU A 496 11.95 20.08 -10.62
CA LEU A 496 12.09 18.78 -11.25
C LEU A 496 13.45 18.69 -11.92
N THR A 497 14.28 17.74 -11.50
CA THR A 497 15.65 17.58 -12.02
C THR A 497 15.69 16.64 -13.23
N ALA A 498 16.79 16.66 -13.98
CA ALA A 498 17.01 15.69 -15.06
C ALA A 498 17.03 14.24 -14.53
N ALA A 499 17.57 14.02 -13.33
CA ALA A 499 17.58 12.70 -12.70
C ALA A 499 16.15 12.22 -12.38
N ASP A 500 15.28 13.11 -11.90
CA ASP A 500 13.86 12.83 -11.64
C ASP A 500 13.14 12.45 -12.93
N ILE A 501 13.33 13.21 -14.02
CA ILE A 501 12.73 12.92 -15.33
C ILE A 501 13.17 11.54 -15.83
N LYS A 502 14.46 11.22 -15.76
CA LYS A 502 14.96 9.88 -16.14
C LYS A 502 14.36 8.79 -15.27
N ASN A 503 14.13 9.06 -13.98
CA ASN A 503 13.48 8.11 -13.09
C ASN A 503 12.03 7.85 -13.48
N LEU A 504 11.26 8.91 -13.75
CA LEU A 504 9.87 8.81 -14.22
C LEU A 504 9.76 8.04 -15.55
N ILE A 505 10.69 8.30 -16.50
CA ILE A 505 10.75 7.58 -17.78
C ILE A 505 11.04 6.09 -17.59
N ARG A 506 11.92 5.72 -16.66
CA ARG A 506 12.14 4.30 -16.31
C ARG A 506 10.90 3.69 -15.68
N SER A 507 10.27 4.37 -14.73
CA SER A 507 9.08 3.84 -14.04
C SER A 507 7.92 3.62 -15.00
N LYS A 508 7.60 4.59 -15.86
CA LYS A 508 6.55 4.40 -16.86
C LYS A 508 6.93 3.35 -17.91
N GLY A 509 8.22 3.29 -18.28
CA GLY A 509 8.72 2.31 -19.24
C GLY A 509 8.55 0.89 -18.75
N ALA A 510 8.78 0.64 -17.45
CA ALA A 510 8.59 -0.67 -16.83
C ALA A 510 7.12 -1.11 -16.85
N VAL A 511 6.20 -0.20 -16.51
CA VAL A 511 4.75 -0.48 -16.56
C VAL A 511 4.32 -0.81 -17.98
N PHE A 512 4.64 0.05 -18.96
CA PHE A 512 4.25 -0.18 -20.35
C PHE A 512 4.87 -1.45 -20.93
N ALA A 513 6.12 -1.75 -20.59
CA ALA A 513 6.78 -2.99 -20.99
C ALA A 513 6.14 -4.24 -20.38
N GLY A 514 5.67 -4.16 -19.13
CA GLY A 514 4.89 -5.22 -18.50
C GLY A 514 3.60 -5.51 -19.28
N ILE A 515 2.86 -4.46 -19.65
CA ILE A 515 1.62 -4.57 -20.43
C ILE A 515 1.90 -5.24 -21.78
N GLN A 516 2.92 -4.76 -22.50
CA GLN A 516 3.30 -5.33 -23.80
C GLN A 516 3.79 -6.77 -23.68
N SER A 517 4.48 -7.12 -22.60
CA SER A 517 4.93 -8.49 -22.36
C SER A 517 3.76 -9.43 -22.16
N LEU A 518 2.76 -9.04 -21.35
CA LEU A 518 1.54 -9.84 -21.18
C LEU A 518 0.84 -10.08 -22.51
N LEU A 519 0.57 -9.02 -23.27
CA LEU A 519 -0.10 -9.08 -24.57
C LEU A 519 0.64 -10.00 -25.55
N LYS A 520 1.95 -9.81 -25.69
CA LYS A 520 2.76 -10.63 -26.61
C LYS A 520 2.85 -12.09 -26.18
N THR A 521 2.91 -12.39 -24.89
CA THR A 521 2.90 -13.78 -24.39
C THR A 521 1.63 -14.52 -24.80
N VAL A 522 0.48 -13.84 -24.84
CA VAL A 522 -0.79 -14.42 -25.29
C VAL A 522 -1.10 -14.13 -26.77
N SER A 523 -0.13 -13.59 -27.52
CA SER A 523 -0.25 -13.25 -28.95
C SER A 523 -1.44 -12.32 -29.27
N LEU A 524 -1.68 -11.34 -28.41
CA LEU A 524 -2.68 -10.30 -28.59
C LEU A 524 -2.03 -8.94 -28.85
N GLU A 525 -2.77 -8.09 -29.56
CA GLU A 525 -2.39 -6.71 -29.80
C GLU A 525 -3.10 -5.77 -28.81
N ILE A 526 -2.61 -4.55 -28.67
CA ILE A 526 -3.07 -3.59 -27.66
C ILE A 526 -4.54 -3.15 -27.85
N ASP A 527 -5.01 -3.17 -29.10
CA ASP A 527 -6.38 -2.81 -29.50
C ASP A 527 -7.41 -3.86 -29.10
N ALA A 528 -6.97 -5.11 -28.86
CA ALA A 528 -7.80 -6.19 -28.35
C ALA A 528 -8.29 -5.93 -26.92
N ILE A 529 -7.62 -5.06 -26.15
CA ILE A 529 -8.06 -4.72 -24.78
C ILE A 529 -9.38 -3.94 -24.87
N GLU A 530 -10.44 -4.51 -24.29
CA GLU A 530 -11.77 -3.91 -24.27
C GLU A 530 -11.93 -2.95 -23.09
N ARG A 531 -11.28 -3.26 -21.97
CA ARG A 531 -11.39 -2.50 -20.72
C ARG A 531 -10.07 -2.45 -19.95
N ILE A 532 -9.77 -1.30 -19.37
CA ILE A 532 -8.61 -1.10 -18.47
C ILE A 532 -9.12 -0.65 -17.11
N ILE A 533 -8.80 -1.40 -16.07
CA ILE A 533 -9.14 -1.06 -14.69
C ILE A 533 -7.86 -0.66 -13.95
N ILE A 534 -7.83 0.56 -13.42
CA ILE A 534 -6.69 1.12 -12.70
C ILE A 534 -7.03 1.21 -11.21
N ALA A 535 -6.18 0.56 -10.41
CA ALA A 535 -6.20 0.60 -8.95
C ALA A 535 -4.94 1.29 -8.39
N GLY A 536 -4.94 1.40 -7.06
CA GLY A 536 -3.87 2.00 -6.29
C GLY A 536 -4.24 3.40 -5.79
N GLY A 537 -3.57 3.85 -4.72
CA GLY A 537 -3.80 5.17 -4.13
C GLY A 537 -3.48 6.34 -5.08
N PHE A 538 -2.71 6.05 -6.13
CA PHE A 538 -2.36 6.94 -7.22
C PHE A 538 -3.48 7.09 -8.27
N GLY A 539 -4.21 6.01 -8.57
CA GLY A 539 -5.15 5.95 -9.69
C GLY A 539 -6.28 6.98 -9.61
N ASN A 540 -6.72 7.34 -8.39
CA ASN A 540 -7.85 8.25 -8.17
C ASN A 540 -7.67 9.67 -8.76
N TYR A 541 -6.45 10.08 -9.11
CA TYR A 541 -6.11 11.43 -9.58
C TYR A 541 -5.38 11.44 -10.93
N LEU A 542 -5.34 10.30 -11.62
CA LEU A 542 -4.57 10.14 -12.86
C LEU A 542 -5.30 10.78 -14.05
N HIS A 543 -4.66 11.76 -14.70
CA HIS A 543 -5.16 12.32 -15.96
C HIS A 543 -4.79 11.40 -17.14
N ILE A 544 -5.75 10.58 -17.59
CA ILE A 544 -5.53 9.56 -18.65
C ILE A 544 -4.83 10.14 -19.90
N PRO A 545 -5.28 11.25 -20.51
CA PRO A 545 -4.61 11.78 -21.70
C PRO A 545 -3.12 12.07 -21.49
N ASN A 546 -2.73 12.57 -20.31
CA ASN A 546 -1.32 12.83 -20.01
C ASN A 546 -0.54 11.53 -19.76
N ALA A 547 -1.17 10.54 -19.12
CA ALA A 547 -0.58 9.22 -18.91
C ALA A 547 -0.29 8.51 -20.25
N VAL A 548 -1.19 8.64 -21.23
CA VAL A 548 -0.99 8.18 -22.61
C VAL A 548 0.10 9.00 -23.31
N GLU A 549 0.10 10.33 -23.15
CA GLU A 549 1.09 11.21 -23.77
C GLU A 549 2.54 10.96 -23.34
N ILE A 550 2.75 10.52 -22.10
CA ILE A 550 4.07 10.09 -21.62
C ILE A 550 4.37 8.61 -21.94
N GLY A 551 3.38 7.86 -22.41
CA GLY A 551 3.46 6.43 -22.69
C GLY A 551 3.56 5.55 -21.45
N LEU A 552 2.84 5.93 -20.38
CA LEU A 552 2.61 5.07 -19.22
C LEU A 552 1.51 4.05 -19.50
N LEU A 553 0.42 4.51 -20.13
CA LEU A 553 -0.75 3.70 -20.45
C LEU A 553 -0.88 3.52 -21.98
N PRO A 554 -1.54 2.45 -22.44
CA PRO A 554 -1.94 2.27 -23.83
C PRO A 554 -2.63 3.51 -24.41
N ASP A 555 -2.53 3.75 -25.72
CA ASP A 555 -3.30 4.79 -26.40
C ASP A 555 -4.64 4.21 -26.86
N LEU A 556 -5.60 4.14 -25.94
CA LEU A 556 -6.95 3.64 -26.19
C LEU A 556 -8.00 4.72 -25.86
N PRO A 557 -9.26 4.56 -26.34
CA PRO A 557 -10.32 5.50 -26.05
C PRO A 557 -10.53 5.71 -24.52
N PRO A 558 -10.69 6.97 -24.04
CA PRO A 558 -10.80 7.26 -22.61
C PRO A 558 -11.91 6.51 -21.87
N GLU A 559 -12.99 6.15 -22.57
CA GLU A 559 -14.11 5.36 -22.04
C GLU A 559 -13.74 3.94 -21.62
N LYS A 560 -12.63 3.38 -22.13
CA LYS A 560 -12.13 2.06 -21.72
C LYS A 560 -11.48 2.08 -20.33
N TYR A 561 -11.14 3.24 -19.79
CA TYR A 561 -10.42 3.38 -18.52
C TYR A 561 -11.37 3.57 -17.34
N ILE A 562 -11.23 2.72 -16.34
CA ILE A 562 -12.05 2.71 -15.13
C ILE A 562 -11.13 2.81 -13.91
N PHE A 563 -11.39 3.78 -13.04
CA PHE A 563 -10.67 3.92 -11.78
C PHE A 563 -11.42 3.21 -10.65
N ALA A 564 -10.74 2.26 -10.00
CA ALA A 564 -11.33 1.42 -8.96
C ALA A 564 -10.86 1.75 -7.53
N GLY A 565 -9.91 2.68 -7.37
CA GLY A 565 -9.37 3.09 -6.08
C GLY A 565 -8.58 1.96 -5.40
N ASN A 566 -8.70 1.84 -4.07
CA ASN A 566 -8.05 0.76 -3.33
C ASN A 566 -8.85 -0.56 -3.45
N THR A 567 -8.54 -1.34 -4.48
CA THR A 567 -9.21 -2.62 -4.75
C THR A 567 -8.79 -3.74 -3.79
N SER A 568 -7.56 -3.70 -3.27
CA SER A 568 -7.07 -4.63 -2.23
C SER A 568 -7.98 -4.61 -1.00
N LEU A 569 -8.33 -3.41 -0.50
CA LEU A 569 -9.23 -3.28 0.64
C LEU A 569 -10.68 -3.65 0.28
N LYS A 570 -11.19 -3.19 -0.87
CA LYS A 570 -12.59 -3.45 -1.27
C LYS A 570 -12.85 -4.94 -1.47
N GLY A 571 -11.90 -5.68 -2.06
CA GLY A 571 -12.01 -7.13 -2.15
C GLY A 571 -11.90 -7.83 -0.79
N ALA A 572 -11.09 -7.30 0.14
CA ALA A 572 -11.01 -7.82 1.50
C ALA A 572 -12.33 -7.64 2.26
N GLU A 573 -12.96 -6.47 2.14
CA GLU A 573 -14.30 -6.22 2.68
C GLU A 573 -15.34 -7.17 2.07
N LEU A 574 -15.32 -7.37 0.76
CA LEU A 574 -16.23 -8.29 0.07
C LEU A 574 -16.08 -9.73 0.59
N ALA A 575 -14.85 -10.24 0.69
CA ALA A 575 -14.60 -11.59 1.19
C ALA A 575 -14.93 -11.75 2.68
N LEU A 576 -14.78 -10.70 3.48
CA LEU A 576 -15.17 -10.72 4.89
C LEU A 576 -16.70 -10.87 5.06
N LEU A 577 -17.46 -10.24 4.17
CA LEU A 577 -18.91 -10.22 4.18
C LEU A 577 -19.56 -11.40 3.45
N SER A 578 -18.81 -12.18 2.67
CA SER A 578 -19.37 -13.27 1.86
C SER A 578 -18.43 -14.47 1.75
N GLN A 579 -18.82 -15.60 2.33
CA GLN A 579 -18.10 -16.88 2.19
C GLN A 579 -18.00 -17.34 0.73
N PRO A 580 -19.04 -17.23 -0.12
CA PRO A 580 -18.89 -17.49 -1.55
C PRO A 580 -17.81 -16.63 -2.21
N ALA A 581 -17.72 -15.33 -1.86
CA ALA A 581 -16.66 -14.48 -2.39
C ALA A 581 -15.27 -14.93 -1.89
N TRP A 582 -15.15 -15.30 -0.61
CA TRP A 582 -13.91 -15.89 -0.09
C TRP A 582 -13.50 -17.16 -0.85
N GLN A 583 -14.43 -18.07 -1.16
CA GLN A 583 -14.11 -19.27 -1.96
C GLN A 583 -13.65 -18.90 -3.37
N GLU A 584 -14.28 -17.91 -4.01
CA GLU A 584 -13.83 -17.42 -5.31
C GLU A 584 -12.40 -16.89 -5.27
N THR A 585 -11.94 -16.26 -4.17
CA THR A 585 -10.53 -15.84 -4.07
C THR A 585 -9.55 -17.01 -4.17
N LEU A 586 -9.88 -18.17 -3.59
CA LEU A 586 -9.05 -19.38 -3.65
C LEU A 586 -9.01 -19.94 -5.08
N GLU A 587 -10.14 -19.89 -5.79
CA GLU A 587 -10.21 -20.29 -7.19
C GLU A 587 -9.46 -19.32 -8.11
N LEU A 588 -9.65 -18.01 -7.92
CA LEU A 588 -8.97 -16.95 -8.65
C LEU A 588 -7.45 -17.10 -8.57
N ALA A 589 -6.91 -17.28 -7.36
CA ALA A 589 -5.48 -17.45 -7.17
C ALA A 589 -4.91 -18.68 -7.91
N ARG A 590 -5.69 -19.76 -7.99
CA ARG A 590 -5.31 -21.00 -8.72
C ARG A 590 -5.42 -20.85 -10.23
N ARG A 591 -6.35 -20.03 -10.71
CA ARG A 591 -6.59 -19.78 -12.14
C ARG A 591 -5.63 -18.77 -12.75
N MET A 592 -5.09 -17.84 -11.95
CA MET A 592 -4.11 -16.85 -12.41
C MET A 592 -2.75 -17.51 -12.67
N THR A 593 -2.28 -17.36 -13.90
CA THR A 593 -0.93 -17.81 -14.28
C THR A 593 0.06 -16.66 -14.12
N TYR A 594 1.09 -16.83 -13.30
CA TYR A 594 2.15 -15.82 -13.18
C TYR A 594 3.18 -15.91 -14.31
N LEU A 595 3.38 -14.80 -15.02
CA LEU A 595 4.45 -14.61 -16.00
C LEU A 595 5.66 -13.97 -15.33
N GLU A 596 6.77 -14.71 -15.28
CA GLU A 596 8.06 -14.20 -14.83
C GLU A 596 8.69 -13.33 -15.93
N LEU A 597 8.60 -12.00 -15.79
CA LEU A 597 9.10 -11.04 -16.79
C LEU A 597 10.63 -11.10 -16.96
N SER A 598 11.36 -11.57 -15.95
CA SER A 598 12.81 -11.74 -16.05
C SER A 598 13.23 -12.96 -16.89
N ALA A 599 12.28 -13.83 -17.25
CA ALA A 599 12.55 -14.98 -18.11
C ALA A 599 12.59 -14.55 -19.59
N GLY A 600 13.75 -14.70 -20.21
CA GLY A 600 13.97 -14.32 -21.61
C GLY A 600 14.25 -12.83 -21.81
N ASN A 601 14.18 -12.36 -23.06
CA ASN A 601 14.56 -10.99 -23.42
C ASN A 601 13.37 -10.05 -23.66
N LEU A 602 12.16 -10.59 -23.76
CA LEU A 602 10.96 -9.86 -24.19
C LEU A 602 10.71 -8.59 -23.37
N PHE A 603 10.71 -8.71 -22.05
CA PHE A 603 10.49 -7.57 -21.16
C PHE A 603 11.57 -6.49 -21.35
N MET A 604 12.84 -6.88 -21.45
CA MET A 604 13.94 -5.92 -21.59
C MET A 604 13.91 -5.22 -22.96
N GLU A 605 13.51 -5.91 -24.03
CA GLU A 605 13.31 -5.31 -25.35
C GLU A 605 12.19 -4.27 -25.35
N GLU A 606 11.04 -4.60 -24.74
CA GLU A 606 9.93 -3.65 -24.57
C GLU A 606 10.30 -2.50 -23.63
N PHE A 607 11.02 -2.79 -22.55
CA PHE A 607 11.47 -1.78 -21.60
C PHE A 607 12.36 -0.73 -22.26
N VAL A 608 13.39 -1.15 -22.99
CA VAL A 608 14.28 -0.24 -23.73
C VAL A 608 13.49 0.58 -24.76
N SER A 609 12.53 -0.04 -25.45
CA SER A 609 11.65 0.64 -26.41
C SER A 609 10.75 1.69 -25.74
N ALA A 610 10.39 1.47 -24.47
CA ALA A 610 9.55 2.34 -23.67
C ALA A 610 10.29 3.46 -22.93
N LEU A 611 11.63 3.56 -23.02
CA LEU A 611 12.43 4.63 -22.40
C LEU A 611 12.40 5.98 -23.16
N PHE A 612 11.38 6.21 -23.97
CA PHE A 612 11.16 7.45 -24.73
C PHE A 612 9.75 7.97 -24.49
N LEU A 613 9.47 9.24 -24.77
CA LEU A 613 8.13 9.84 -24.65
C LEU A 613 7.47 10.01 -26.04
N PRO A 614 6.28 9.43 -26.29
CA PRO A 614 5.63 8.41 -25.46
C PRO A 614 6.33 7.05 -25.55
N HIS A 615 7.00 6.76 -26.67
CA HIS A 615 7.65 5.47 -26.94
C HIS A 615 8.54 5.57 -28.20
N THR A 616 9.44 4.62 -28.45
CA THR A 616 10.23 4.57 -29.71
C THR A 616 9.34 4.34 -30.93
N ARG A 617 8.45 3.34 -30.83
CA ARG A 617 7.38 3.00 -31.79
C ARG A 617 6.20 3.96 -31.62
N LEU A 618 6.08 4.96 -32.49
CA LEU A 618 5.04 6.00 -32.42
C LEU A 618 3.67 5.50 -32.90
N GLU A 619 3.64 4.44 -33.70
CA GLU A 619 2.44 3.76 -34.18
C GLU A 619 1.57 3.20 -33.04
N LEU A 620 2.16 2.99 -31.85
CA LEU A 620 1.43 2.60 -30.63
C LEU A 620 0.70 3.77 -29.96
N PHE A 621 0.98 5.01 -30.38
CA PHE A 621 0.45 6.25 -29.79
C PHE A 621 -0.07 7.22 -30.86
N PRO A 622 -1.06 6.80 -31.69
CA PRO A 622 -1.59 7.62 -32.77
C PRO A 622 -2.19 8.96 -32.31
N SER A 623 -2.73 9.07 -31.10
CA SER A 623 -3.31 10.31 -30.57
C SER A 623 -2.24 11.35 -30.21
N VAL A 624 -1.02 10.90 -29.98
CA VAL A 624 0.12 11.73 -29.58
C VAL A 624 0.92 12.23 -30.81
N GLY A 625 0.85 11.48 -31.91
CA GLY A 625 1.55 11.76 -33.17
C GLY A 625 0.72 12.60 -34.14
N ASN A 626 0.72 13.94 -33.96
CA ASN A 626 0.57 14.96 -35.04
C ASN A 626 0.63 16.43 -34.51
N GLY A 627 1.21 16.67 -33.33
CA GLY A 627 1.39 18.02 -32.78
C GLY A 627 2.71 18.67 -33.16
N SER A 628 2.76 19.31 -34.33
CA SER A 628 3.43 20.61 -34.61
C SER A 628 4.76 20.96 -33.88
N GLY A 629 5.74 20.05 -33.83
CA GLY A 629 7.08 20.33 -33.32
C GLY A 629 8.16 20.40 -34.41
N ASP A 630 8.10 19.49 -35.39
CA ASP A 630 9.16 19.36 -36.41
C ASP A 630 9.01 20.33 -37.60
N GLU A 631 7.82 20.88 -37.87
CA GLU A 631 7.66 21.85 -38.97
C GLU A 631 8.15 23.26 -38.62
N ARG A 632 8.39 23.59 -37.33
CA ARG A 632 8.89 24.92 -36.93
C ARG A 632 10.40 25.11 -37.08
N ARG A 633 11.15 24.11 -37.56
CA ARG A 633 12.61 24.21 -37.81
C ARG A 633 13.00 24.31 -39.29
N SER A 634 12.04 24.60 -40.17
CA SER A 634 12.29 24.86 -41.60
C SER A 634 11.62 26.15 -42.09
N GLY A 635 11.83 27.24 -41.35
CA GLY A 635 11.49 28.61 -41.75
C GLY A 635 12.60 29.57 -41.41
#